data_AF-A0A2V8ULR9-F1
#
_entry.id   AF-A0A2V8ULR9-F1
#
_cell.length_a   1.000
_cell.length_b   1.000
_cell.length_c   1.000
_cell.angle_alpha   90.00
_cell.angle_beta   90.00
_cell.angle_gamma   90.00
#
_symmetry.space_group_name_H-M   'P 1'
#
loop_
_entity.id
_entity.type
_entity.pdbx_description
1 polymer ?
#
loop_
_entity_poly.entity_id
_entity_poly.type
_entity_poly.pdbx_seq_one_letter_code
_entity_poly.pdbx_strand_id
1 'polypeptide(L)'
;MRLIILFRPILALLFICCAGAQNPTDLLSKAPPDVDEALRARVSKYYQAFVDAKPRRAEPLVAEDSQDFFYNMKKTQLLSFEIGKIEYSDSFTKAKAVVIAETYVMALGFGSKPVKVPITSLWKLVDGQWYWYITEDLINTTPFGKLGNAPAAKTGGAAPLPDISKAPDLQALINQVRPDKFDGQLNRAVASSDQITIVNHMPGMVKLAMRHFAVPGLEVKLDRTELNANEKATVRFHYTPGEEPAPKSVRVEVAVQPTNAVIPLQINFK
;
A
#
# COMPACT_ATOMS: atom_id res chain seq x y z
N MET A 1 -46.59 43.73 49.49
CA MET A 1 -46.09 45.01 48.93
C MET A 1 -44.72 44.74 48.32
N ARG A 2 -44.55 44.96 47.00
CA ARG A 2 -43.34 45.28 46.18
C ARG A 2 -41.96 44.71 46.63
N LEU A 3 -40.99 44.32 45.81
CA LEU A 3 -40.72 44.16 44.37
C LEU A 3 -39.22 43.72 44.30
N ILE A 4 -38.89 42.69 43.50
CA ILE A 4 -37.69 42.43 42.66
C ILE A 4 -36.29 42.97 43.12
N ILE A 5 -35.25 42.12 43.08
CA ILE A 5 -34.03 42.21 42.20
C ILE A 5 -33.12 40.98 42.36
N LEU A 6 -32.56 40.58 41.20
CA LEU A 6 -31.71 39.46 40.82
C LEU A 6 -30.42 39.25 41.64
N PHE A 7 -29.89 38.01 41.66
CA PHE A 7 -28.52 37.68 41.19
C PHE A 7 -28.33 36.16 41.03
N ARG A 8 -27.78 35.72 39.89
CA ARG A 8 -27.47 34.32 39.52
C ARG A 8 -26.03 33.92 39.98
N PRO A 9 -25.64 32.63 39.91
CA PRO A 9 -24.85 31.92 40.93
C PRO A 9 -23.35 31.78 40.60
N ILE A 10 -22.54 31.35 41.57
CA ILE A 10 -21.16 30.86 41.32
C ILE A 10 -21.00 29.43 41.85
N LEU A 11 -20.50 28.61 40.92
CA LEU A 11 -20.16 27.20 40.93
C LEU A 11 -18.80 26.97 41.61
N ALA A 12 -18.66 25.89 42.38
CA ALA A 12 -17.37 25.23 42.60
C ALA A 12 -17.59 23.75 42.89
N LEU A 13 -17.40 22.89 41.88
CA LEU A 13 -17.22 21.45 42.07
C LEU A 13 -15.84 21.11 41.53
N LEU A 14 -14.97 20.61 42.42
CA LEU A 14 -13.60 20.24 42.13
C LEU A 14 -13.47 18.72 42.31
N PHE A 15 -12.84 18.09 41.32
CA PHE A 15 -11.99 16.89 41.43
C PHE A 15 -12.71 15.52 41.57
N ILE A 16 -12.38 14.43 40.86
CA ILE A 16 -11.06 13.87 40.50
C ILE A 16 -11.14 13.10 39.16
N CYS A 17 -10.18 13.35 38.27
CA CYS A 17 -9.83 12.51 37.14
C CYS A 17 -9.08 11.25 37.60
N CYS A 18 -9.54 10.07 37.17
CA CYS A 18 -8.71 8.87 37.05
C CYS A 18 -8.69 8.45 35.59
N ALA A 19 -7.86 9.10 34.78
CA ALA A 19 -7.49 8.59 33.45
C ALA A 19 -6.15 7.87 33.58
N GLY A 20 -6.14 6.57 33.29
CA GLY A 20 -4.93 5.77 33.26
C GLY A 20 -3.91 6.38 32.29
N ALA A 21 -2.66 6.44 32.73
CA ALA A 21 -1.53 6.86 31.93
C ALA A 21 -1.36 5.91 30.74
N GLN A 22 -1.87 6.29 29.57
CA GLN A 22 -1.46 5.73 28.29
C GLN A 22 -0.32 6.61 27.75
N ASN A 23 0.76 5.97 27.30
CA ASN A 23 1.93 6.66 26.76
C ASN A 23 1.50 7.64 25.65
N PRO A 24 1.90 8.93 25.72
CA PRO A 24 1.45 9.95 24.76
C PRO A 24 1.87 9.66 23.31
N THR A 25 2.85 8.78 23.10
CA THR A 25 3.35 8.38 21.78
C THR A 25 2.45 7.36 21.07
N ASP A 26 1.71 6.53 21.81
CA ASP A 26 0.76 5.54 21.23
C ASP A 26 -0.56 6.18 20.81
N LEU A 27 -0.95 7.27 21.46
CA LEU A 27 -2.20 8.01 21.18
C LEU A 27 -2.15 8.84 19.89
N LEU A 28 -0.95 9.21 19.42
CA LEU A 28 -0.77 10.02 18.21
C LEU A 28 -0.81 9.20 16.91
N SER A 29 -0.66 7.88 17.01
CA SER A 29 -0.59 6.98 15.84
C SER A 29 -1.90 6.24 15.56
N LYS A 30 -2.82 6.24 16.53
CA LYS A 30 -4.08 5.50 16.48
C LYS A 30 -5.23 6.51 16.47
N ALA A 31 -6.06 6.45 15.43
CA ALA A 31 -7.25 7.31 15.37
C ALA A 31 -8.14 7.08 16.61
N PRO A 32 -8.87 8.12 17.05
CA PRO A 32 -9.92 7.95 18.05
C PRO A 32 -10.87 6.80 17.68
N PRO A 33 -11.27 5.93 18.63
CA PRO A 33 -12.05 4.73 18.32
C PRO A 33 -13.34 5.01 17.55
N ASP A 34 -14.04 6.09 17.90
CA ASP A 34 -15.25 6.55 17.23
C ASP A 34 -14.99 6.95 15.77
N VAL A 35 -13.87 7.62 15.51
CA VAL A 35 -13.45 8.01 14.15
C VAL A 35 -13.11 6.78 13.32
N ASP A 36 -12.38 5.80 13.89
CA ASP A 36 -12.00 4.56 13.21
C ASP A 36 -13.22 3.67 12.92
N GLU A 37 -14.10 3.49 13.90
CA GLU A 37 -15.35 2.74 13.75
C GLU A 37 -16.26 3.38 12.70
N ALA A 38 -16.42 4.71 12.72
CA ALA A 38 -17.21 5.44 11.72
C ALA A 38 -16.65 5.27 10.31
N LEU A 39 -15.33 5.33 10.15
CA LEU A 39 -14.69 5.11 8.85
C LEU A 39 -14.87 3.65 8.40
N ARG A 40 -14.59 2.67 9.25
CA ARG A 40 -14.75 1.25 8.91
C ARG A 40 -16.19 0.92 8.52
N ALA A 41 -17.18 1.48 9.21
CA ALA A 41 -18.58 1.32 8.85
C ALA A 41 -18.87 1.89 7.45
N ARG A 42 -18.31 3.05 7.11
CA ARG A 42 -18.43 3.67 5.77
C ARG A 42 -17.73 2.88 4.68
N VAL A 43 -16.51 2.41 4.93
CA VAL A 43 -15.75 1.51 4.03
C VAL A 43 -16.54 0.23 3.76
N SER A 44 -17.01 -0.45 4.82
CA SER A 44 -17.80 -1.67 4.69
C SER A 44 -19.05 -1.44 3.86
N LYS A 45 -19.80 -0.35 4.13
CA LYS A 45 -21.02 -0.04 3.38
C LYS A 45 -20.74 0.21 1.89
N TYR A 46 -19.62 0.87 1.57
CA TYR A 46 -19.21 1.11 0.19
C TYR A 46 -18.87 -0.18 -0.54
N TYR A 47 -17.98 -1.01 0.00
CA TYR A 47 -17.57 -2.25 -0.65
C TYR A 47 -18.70 -3.31 -0.69
N GLN A 48 -19.56 -3.34 0.33
CA GLN A 48 -20.75 -4.21 0.33
C GLN A 48 -21.67 -3.91 -0.85
N ALA A 49 -21.80 -2.66 -1.29
CA ALA A 49 -22.60 -2.33 -2.47
C ALA A 49 -22.08 -3.01 -3.75
N PHE A 50 -20.77 -3.26 -3.86
CA PHE A 50 -20.17 -3.96 -4.99
C PHE A 50 -20.25 -5.49 -4.84
N VAL A 51 -20.21 -6.01 -3.61
CA VAL A 51 -20.50 -7.42 -3.33
C VAL A 51 -21.96 -7.77 -3.66
N ASP A 52 -22.89 -6.90 -3.26
CA ASP A 52 -24.32 -7.04 -3.51
C ASP A 52 -24.71 -6.84 -4.99
N ALA A 53 -23.74 -6.58 -5.88
CA ALA A 53 -23.95 -6.19 -7.28
C ALA A 53 -24.90 -4.97 -7.43
N LYS A 54 -24.91 -4.06 -6.45
CA LYS A 54 -25.76 -2.86 -6.40
C LYS A 54 -24.90 -1.60 -6.21
N PRO A 55 -23.94 -1.30 -7.11
CA PRO A 55 -22.96 -0.23 -6.94
C PRO A 55 -23.59 1.16 -6.79
N ARG A 56 -24.80 1.40 -7.33
CA ARG A 56 -25.53 2.67 -7.13
C ARG A 56 -25.80 2.99 -5.65
N ARG A 57 -25.89 1.97 -4.77
CA ARG A 57 -26.06 2.18 -3.32
C ARG A 57 -24.85 2.83 -2.65
N ALA A 58 -23.68 2.82 -3.29
CA ALA A 58 -22.50 3.48 -2.79
C ALA A 58 -22.42 4.98 -3.15
N GLU A 59 -23.27 5.48 -4.05
CA GLU A 59 -23.28 6.88 -4.48
C GLU A 59 -23.38 7.89 -3.31
N PRO A 60 -24.25 7.70 -2.30
CA PRO A 60 -24.30 8.63 -1.15
C PRO A 60 -23.05 8.58 -0.24
N LEU A 61 -22.11 7.67 -0.52
CA LEU A 61 -20.86 7.52 0.20
C LEU A 61 -19.69 8.14 -0.57
N VAL A 62 -19.95 8.68 -1.77
CA VAL A 62 -18.96 9.31 -2.64
C VAL A 62 -19.00 10.82 -2.43
N ALA A 63 -17.82 11.41 -2.28
CA ALA A 63 -17.69 12.85 -2.19
C ALA A 63 -18.13 13.51 -3.50
N GLU A 64 -18.73 14.68 -3.42
CA GLU A 64 -19.29 15.42 -4.56
C GLU A 64 -18.27 15.57 -5.72
N ASP A 65 -17.04 15.96 -5.39
CA ASP A 65 -15.93 16.11 -6.33
C ASP A 65 -15.43 14.81 -6.99
N SER A 66 -15.92 13.66 -6.55
CA SER A 66 -15.58 12.34 -7.10
C SER A 66 -16.77 11.62 -7.73
N GLN A 67 -17.96 12.23 -7.76
CA GLN A 67 -19.18 11.61 -8.30
C GLN A 67 -19.07 11.35 -9.80
N ASP A 68 -18.56 12.29 -10.59
CA ASP A 68 -18.40 12.11 -12.03
C ASP A 68 -17.49 10.93 -12.37
N PHE A 69 -16.36 10.82 -11.68
CA PHE A 69 -15.49 9.65 -11.84
C PHE A 69 -16.23 8.37 -11.44
N PHE A 70 -16.96 8.40 -10.33
CA PHE A 70 -17.73 7.26 -9.89
C PHE A 70 -18.78 6.85 -10.93
N TYR A 71 -19.51 7.76 -11.58
CA TYR A 71 -20.49 7.35 -12.60
C TYR A 71 -19.82 6.73 -13.82
N ASN A 72 -18.66 7.23 -14.21
CA ASN A 72 -17.96 6.82 -15.42
C ASN A 72 -17.06 5.58 -15.25
N MET A 73 -16.64 5.26 -14.03
CA MET A 73 -15.79 4.09 -13.79
C MET A 73 -16.56 2.78 -14.04
N LYS A 74 -15.86 1.77 -14.57
CA LYS A 74 -16.40 0.41 -14.68
C LYS A 74 -16.74 -0.12 -13.28
N LYS A 75 -18.01 -0.49 -13.06
CA LYS A 75 -18.48 -1.10 -11.82
C LYS A 75 -18.20 -2.60 -11.84
N THR A 76 -17.03 -2.99 -11.35
CA THR A 76 -16.67 -4.40 -11.20
C THR A 76 -17.39 -4.98 -9.98
N GLN A 77 -18.09 -6.09 -10.16
CA GLN A 77 -18.67 -6.85 -9.05
C GLN A 77 -17.55 -7.48 -8.21
N LEU A 78 -17.70 -7.40 -6.89
CA LEU A 78 -16.83 -8.09 -5.94
C LEU A 78 -17.54 -9.34 -5.43
N LEU A 79 -16.79 -10.34 -4.98
CA LEU A 79 -17.32 -11.54 -4.32
C LEU A 79 -17.26 -11.42 -2.80
N SER A 80 -16.14 -10.89 -2.30
CA SER A 80 -15.92 -10.66 -0.87
C SER A 80 -14.94 -9.50 -0.68
N PHE A 81 -14.87 -8.96 0.53
CA PHE A 81 -13.85 -7.99 0.90
C PHE A 81 -13.45 -8.12 2.37
N GLU A 82 -12.24 -7.68 2.67
CA GLU A 82 -11.70 -7.55 4.01
C GLU A 82 -10.99 -6.18 4.14
N ILE A 83 -11.30 -5.44 5.20
CA ILE A 83 -10.62 -4.17 5.49
C ILE A 83 -9.28 -4.49 6.15
N GLY A 84 -8.18 -4.19 5.45
CA GLY A 84 -6.83 -4.33 5.98
C GLY A 84 -6.37 -3.07 6.72
N LYS A 85 -5.18 -2.59 6.36
CA LYS A 85 -4.56 -1.41 6.98
C LYS A 85 -5.32 -0.13 6.63
N ILE A 86 -5.53 0.71 7.63
CA ILE A 86 -6.00 2.09 7.47
C ILE A 86 -4.91 3.02 7.96
N GLU A 87 -4.51 3.98 7.12
CA GLU A 87 -3.56 5.03 7.46
C GLU A 87 -4.32 6.36 7.52
N TYR A 88 -4.32 6.98 8.69
CA TYR A 88 -4.96 8.28 8.89
C TYR A 88 -3.97 9.42 8.65
N SER A 89 -4.47 10.53 8.13
CA SER A 89 -3.71 11.76 7.95
C SER A 89 -4.59 12.98 8.22
N ASP A 90 -4.00 14.18 8.16
CA ASP A 90 -4.67 15.47 8.32
C ASP A 90 -5.54 15.52 9.59
N SER A 91 -4.92 15.24 10.74
CA SER A 91 -5.60 15.22 12.04
C SER A 91 -6.82 14.30 12.07
N PHE A 92 -6.69 13.10 11.49
CA PHE A 92 -7.75 12.08 11.39
C PHE A 92 -8.95 12.50 10.55
N THR A 93 -8.81 13.50 9.67
CA THR A 93 -9.86 13.91 8.72
C THR A 93 -9.68 13.33 7.32
N LYS A 94 -8.53 12.70 7.04
CA LYS A 94 -8.31 11.89 5.84
C LYS A 94 -7.81 10.51 6.21
N ALA A 95 -8.09 9.54 5.34
CA ALA A 95 -7.60 8.19 5.50
C ALA A 95 -7.38 7.50 4.16
N LYS A 96 -6.39 6.62 4.15
CA LYS A 96 -6.14 5.64 3.09
C LYS A 96 -6.45 4.26 3.63
N ALA A 97 -7.46 3.60 3.08
CA ALA A 97 -7.84 2.24 3.46
C ALA A 97 -7.42 1.25 2.37
N VAL A 98 -6.62 0.25 2.75
CA VAL A 98 -6.29 -0.89 1.91
C VAL A 98 -7.32 -1.98 2.16
N VAL A 99 -8.11 -2.29 1.14
CA VAL A 99 -9.14 -3.33 1.18
C VAL A 99 -8.71 -4.49 0.31
N ILE A 100 -8.70 -5.70 0.86
CA ILE A 100 -8.47 -6.93 0.10
C ILE A 100 -9.82 -7.36 -0.46
N ALA A 101 -9.99 -7.24 -1.78
CA ALA A 101 -11.24 -7.59 -2.44
C ALA A 101 -11.05 -8.85 -3.30
N GLU A 102 -12.01 -9.76 -3.24
CA GLU A 102 -12.07 -10.92 -4.12
C GLU A 102 -12.89 -10.57 -5.36
N THR A 103 -12.34 -10.75 -6.56
CA THR A 103 -13.02 -10.39 -7.81
C THR A 103 -12.55 -11.28 -8.96
N TYR A 104 -13.34 -11.35 -10.02
CA TYR A 104 -12.87 -11.87 -11.31
C TYR A 104 -12.07 -10.78 -12.03
N VAL A 105 -10.81 -11.08 -12.34
CA VAL A 105 -9.98 -10.21 -13.19
C VAL A 105 -10.07 -10.76 -14.61
N MET A 106 -10.80 -10.06 -15.47
CA MET A 106 -10.96 -10.48 -16.88
C MET A 106 -9.73 -10.13 -17.74
N ALA A 107 -8.82 -9.30 -17.25
CA ALA A 107 -7.56 -8.99 -17.92
C ALA A 107 -6.62 -10.21 -17.88
N LEU A 108 -5.83 -10.42 -18.94
CA LEU A 108 -4.76 -11.43 -19.02
C LEU A 108 -5.18 -12.91 -18.88
N GLY A 109 -6.44 -13.27 -19.19
CA GLY A 109 -6.87 -14.67 -19.25
C GLY A 109 -7.23 -15.32 -17.91
N PHE A 110 -7.31 -14.55 -16.81
CA PHE A 110 -7.73 -15.02 -15.48
C PHE A 110 -9.25 -15.27 -15.34
N GLY A 111 -10.01 -15.17 -16.43
CA GLY A 111 -11.47 -14.95 -16.44
C GLY A 111 -12.40 -16.03 -15.87
N SER A 112 -11.89 -17.05 -15.18
CA SER A 112 -12.72 -18.12 -14.60
C SER A 112 -12.52 -18.39 -13.11
N LYS A 113 -11.47 -17.83 -12.47
CA LYS A 113 -11.24 -17.99 -11.02
C LYS A 113 -11.17 -16.65 -10.33
N PRO A 114 -11.82 -16.48 -9.17
CA PRO A 114 -11.69 -15.26 -8.42
C PRO A 114 -10.29 -15.14 -7.82
N VAL A 115 -9.79 -13.91 -7.74
CA VAL A 115 -8.51 -13.57 -7.16
C VAL A 115 -8.70 -12.51 -6.08
N LYS A 116 -7.91 -12.58 -5.01
CA LYS A 116 -7.83 -11.54 -3.99
C LYS A 116 -6.85 -10.47 -4.43
N VAL A 117 -7.32 -9.22 -4.51
CA VAL A 117 -6.51 -8.07 -4.93
C VAL A 117 -6.58 -6.95 -3.89
N PRO A 118 -5.45 -6.28 -3.59
CA PRO A 118 -5.46 -5.09 -2.76
C PRO A 118 -6.00 -3.91 -3.55
N ILE A 119 -7.03 -3.25 -3.03
CA ILE A 119 -7.61 -2.02 -3.54
C ILE A 119 -7.36 -0.91 -2.53
N THR A 120 -6.69 0.15 -2.98
CA THR A 120 -6.53 1.36 -2.17
C THR A 120 -7.74 2.26 -2.37
N SER A 121 -8.37 2.70 -1.28
CA SER A 121 -9.45 3.68 -1.29
C SER A 121 -9.09 4.88 -0.42
N LEU A 122 -9.41 6.09 -0.90
CA LEU A 122 -9.20 7.32 -0.15
C LEU A 122 -10.51 7.80 0.44
N TRP A 123 -10.42 8.32 1.66
CA TRP A 123 -11.56 8.76 2.45
C TRP A 123 -11.28 10.11 3.07
N LYS A 124 -12.26 11.01 3.02
CA LYS A 124 -12.22 12.32 3.67
C LYS A 124 -13.45 12.54 4.53
N LEU A 125 -13.27 13.17 5.67
CA LEU A 125 -14.32 13.54 6.60
C LEU A 125 -14.86 14.92 6.19
N VAL A 126 -16.16 14.99 5.90
CA VAL A 126 -16.88 16.23 5.56
C VAL A 126 -18.13 16.28 6.45
N ASP A 127 -18.29 17.35 7.22
CA ASP A 127 -19.43 17.54 8.14
C ASP A 127 -19.69 16.33 9.06
N GLY A 128 -18.61 15.73 9.57
CA GLY A 128 -18.68 14.57 10.46
C GLY A 128 -19.01 13.24 9.78
N GLN A 129 -19.04 13.18 8.45
CA GLN A 129 -19.27 11.96 7.68
C GLN A 129 -18.12 11.63 6.73
N TRP A 130 -17.75 10.36 6.66
CA TRP A 130 -16.70 9.89 5.75
C TRP A 130 -17.25 9.67 4.34
N TYR A 131 -16.52 10.22 3.36
CA TYR A 131 -16.81 10.08 1.94
C TYR A 131 -15.59 9.54 1.21
N TRP A 132 -15.85 8.56 0.34
CA TRP A 132 -14.88 8.07 -0.62
C TRP A 132 -14.57 9.17 -1.63
N TYR A 133 -13.30 9.37 -1.94
CA TYR A 133 -12.88 10.27 -3.00
C TYR A 133 -11.75 9.65 -3.81
N ILE A 134 -11.50 10.22 -4.98
CA ILE A 134 -10.38 9.84 -5.82
C ILE A 134 -9.58 11.06 -6.24
N THR A 135 -8.29 10.85 -6.44
CA THR A 135 -7.34 11.83 -6.93
C THR A 135 -6.79 11.36 -8.28
N GLU A 136 -6.30 12.29 -9.09
CA GLU A 136 -5.77 11.98 -10.43
C GLU A 136 -4.66 10.92 -10.41
N ASP A 137 -3.84 10.86 -9.36
CA ASP A 137 -2.78 9.87 -9.23
C ASP A 137 -3.29 8.44 -9.07
N LEU A 138 -4.54 8.26 -8.61
CA LEU A 138 -5.19 6.95 -8.51
C LEU A 138 -6.07 6.62 -9.71
N ILE A 139 -6.38 7.60 -10.57
CA ILE A 139 -7.06 7.35 -11.84
C ILE A 139 -6.18 6.42 -12.69
N ASN A 140 -6.81 5.40 -13.29
CA ASN A 140 -6.16 4.31 -14.01
C ASN A 140 -5.21 3.42 -13.19
N THR A 141 -5.14 3.55 -11.87
CA THR A 141 -4.34 2.63 -11.04
C THR A 141 -5.12 1.35 -10.82
N THR A 142 -4.60 0.24 -11.33
CA THR A 142 -5.07 -1.11 -11.00
C THR A 142 -4.20 -1.71 -9.90
N PRO A 143 -4.63 -2.79 -9.23
CA PRO A 143 -3.76 -3.58 -8.36
C PRO A 143 -2.46 -4.07 -9.06
N PHE A 144 -2.44 -4.05 -10.39
CA PHE A 144 -1.31 -4.43 -11.25
C PHE A 144 -0.54 -3.22 -11.83
N GLY A 145 -0.81 -2.01 -11.33
CA GLY A 145 -0.16 -0.77 -11.77
C GLY A 145 -1.06 0.14 -12.62
N LYS A 146 -0.50 1.27 -13.07
CA LYS A 146 -1.23 2.29 -13.84
C LYS A 146 -1.48 1.84 -15.29
N LEU A 147 -2.74 1.80 -15.70
CA LEU A 147 -3.19 1.58 -17.06
C LEU A 147 -2.93 2.87 -17.87
N GLY A 148 -1.83 2.93 -18.62
CA GLY A 148 -1.49 4.14 -19.39
C GLY A 148 -0.11 4.15 -20.06
N ASN A 149 0.81 3.29 -19.63
CA ASN A 149 2.17 3.24 -20.18
C ASN A 149 2.49 1.94 -20.96
N ALA A 150 1.47 1.23 -21.45
CA ALA A 150 1.74 0.14 -22.40
C ALA A 150 2.02 0.77 -23.78
N PRO A 151 3.22 0.63 -24.38
CA PRO A 151 3.36 0.88 -25.80
C PRO A 151 2.36 -0.02 -26.52
N ALA A 152 1.60 0.55 -27.45
CA ALA A 152 0.60 -0.16 -28.24
C ALA A 152 1.20 -1.48 -28.76
N ALA A 153 0.74 -2.62 -28.24
CA ALA A 153 1.17 -3.91 -28.71
C ALA A 153 0.69 -4.05 -30.16
N LYS A 154 1.67 -4.09 -31.08
CA LYS A 154 1.42 -4.37 -32.49
C LYS A 154 0.72 -5.72 -32.60
N THR A 155 -0.37 -5.73 -33.35
CA THR A 155 -1.14 -6.88 -33.79
C THR A 155 -0.25 -8.00 -34.34
N GLY A 156 -0.43 -9.23 -33.84
CA GLY A 156 0.04 -10.42 -34.55
C GLY A 156 0.20 -11.69 -33.71
N GLY A 157 -0.69 -12.66 -33.90
CA GLY A 157 -0.47 -14.09 -33.63
C GLY A 157 -0.82 -14.60 -32.23
N ALA A 158 -1.95 -15.29 -32.10
CA ALA A 158 -2.30 -16.02 -30.89
C ALA A 158 -1.38 -17.24 -30.72
N ALA A 159 -0.53 -17.22 -29.69
CA ALA A 159 0.17 -18.40 -29.21
C ALA A 159 -0.81 -19.33 -28.45
N PRO A 160 -0.63 -20.66 -28.47
CA PRO A 160 -1.48 -21.58 -27.72
C PRO A 160 -1.40 -21.30 -26.22
N LEU A 161 -2.55 -21.31 -25.54
CA LEU A 161 -2.64 -21.07 -24.11
C LEU A 161 -2.06 -22.26 -23.31
N PRO A 162 -1.21 -22.02 -22.30
CA PRO A 162 -0.67 -23.06 -21.44
C PRO A 162 -1.74 -23.68 -20.52
N ASP A 163 -1.59 -24.98 -20.22
CA ASP A 163 -2.45 -25.75 -19.33
C ASP A 163 -2.34 -25.26 -17.87
N ILE A 164 -3.48 -24.82 -17.33
CA ILE A 164 -3.63 -24.12 -16.03
C ILE A 164 -4.24 -25.02 -14.93
N SER A 165 -4.24 -26.34 -15.12
CA SER A 165 -4.55 -27.31 -14.06
C SER A 165 -3.60 -27.23 -12.84
N LYS A 166 -2.53 -26.43 -12.92
CA LYS A 166 -1.55 -26.16 -11.86
C LYS A 166 -1.43 -24.65 -11.54
N ALA A 167 -2.54 -23.98 -11.22
CA ALA A 167 -2.51 -22.55 -10.88
C ALA A 167 -1.70 -22.29 -9.58
N PRO A 168 -0.81 -21.27 -9.52
CA PRO A 168 0.09 -21.06 -8.39
C PRO A 168 -0.61 -20.44 -7.16
N ASP A 169 -0.07 -20.79 -6.00
CA ASP A 169 -0.34 -20.23 -4.67
C ASP A 169 -0.14 -18.69 -4.60
N LEU A 170 -0.86 -17.98 -3.73
CA LEU A 170 -0.75 -16.53 -3.51
C LEU A 170 0.67 -16.12 -3.05
N GLN A 171 1.36 -17.03 -2.34
CA GLN A 171 2.80 -16.92 -2.07
C GLN A 171 3.62 -16.85 -3.36
N ALA A 172 3.24 -17.61 -4.39
CA ALA A 172 3.93 -17.66 -5.67
C ALA A 172 3.69 -16.39 -6.51
N LEU A 173 2.64 -15.62 -6.25
CA LEU A 173 2.40 -14.32 -6.89
C LEU A 173 3.22 -13.19 -6.23
N ILE A 174 3.27 -13.16 -4.90
CA ILE A 174 4.10 -12.20 -4.13
C ILE A 174 5.59 -12.43 -4.40
N ASN A 175 6.01 -13.68 -4.63
CA ASN A 175 7.38 -14.06 -4.95
C ASN A 175 7.77 -13.87 -6.43
N GLN A 176 6.93 -13.23 -7.24
CA GLN A 176 7.25 -13.02 -8.67
C GLN A 176 8.29 -11.93 -8.89
N VAL A 177 8.40 -10.94 -8.00
CA VAL A 177 9.57 -10.05 -8.00
C VAL A 177 10.58 -10.62 -7.03
N ARG A 178 11.63 -11.25 -7.56
CA ARG A 178 12.57 -12.01 -6.73
C ARG A 178 14.02 -11.68 -7.10
N PRO A 179 14.91 -11.59 -6.10
CA PRO A 179 16.33 -11.58 -6.37
C PRO A 179 16.83 -12.98 -6.76
N ASP A 180 17.94 -13.04 -7.50
CA ASP A 180 18.70 -14.26 -7.76
C ASP A 180 19.31 -14.84 -6.47
N LYS A 181 19.70 -13.99 -5.52
CA LYS A 181 20.16 -14.35 -4.17
C LYS A 181 19.76 -13.28 -3.14
N PHE A 182 19.58 -13.68 -1.89
CA PHE A 182 19.25 -12.75 -0.80
C PHE A 182 20.48 -12.17 -0.09
N ASP A 183 21.65 -12.78 -0.32
CA ASP A 183 22.89 -12.43 0.37
C ASP A 183 23.96 -11.94 -0.61
N GLY A 184 24.52 -10.77 -0.31
CA GLY A 184 25.76 -10.26 -0.91
C GLY A 184 26.95 -10.53 -0.01
N GLN A 185 28.13 -10.73 -0.58
CA GLN A 185 29.37 -10.95 0.18
C GLN A 185 30.42 -9.90 -0.17
N LEU A 186 30.90 -9.20 0.85
CA LEU A 186 31.99 -8.24 0.73
C LEU A 186 33.14 -8.66 1.66
N ASN A 187 34.36 -8.31 1.26
CA ASN A 187 35.55 -8.48 2.08
C ASN A 187 35.71 -7.28 3.01
N ARG A 188 35.99 -7.51 4.29
CA ARG A 188 36.16 -6.45 5.29
C ARG A 188 37.53 -5.77 5.28
N ALA A 189 38.54 -6.45 4.76
CA ALA A 189 39.95 -6.04 4.82
C ALA A 189 40.45 -5.39 3.54
N VAL A 190 39.82 -5.68 2.39
CA VAL A 190 40.19 -5.11 1.08
C VAL A 190 38.97 -4.59 0.33
N ALA A 191 39.21 -3.69 -0.62
CA ALA A 191 38.17 -3.20 -1.50
C ALA A 191 37.51 -4.37 -2.24
N SER A 192 36.19 -4.42 -2.22
CA SER A 192 35.42 -5.54 -2.76
C SER A 192 34.06 -5.10 -3.28
N SER A 193 33.50 -5.89 -4.21
CA SER A 193 32.19 -5.60 -4.79
C SER A 193 31.41 -6.89 -4.97
N ASP A 194 30.09 -6.79 -4.89
CA ASP A 194 29.16 -7.85 -5.23
C ASP A 194 27.88 -7.22 -5.83
N GLN A 195 27.02 -8.05 -6.41
CA GLN A 195 25.76 -7.61 -6.97
C GLN A 195 24.66 -8.65 -6.77
N ILE A 196 23.42 -8.18 -6.72
CA ILE A 196 22.20 -8.98 -6.68
C ILE A 196 21.29 -8.53 -7.81
N THR A 197 20.75 -9.48 -8.56
CA THR A 197 19.83 -9.22 -9.67
C THR A 197 18.40 -9.47 -9.25
N ILE A 198 17.53 -8.48 -9.36
CA ILE A 198 16.09 -8.58 -9.11
C ILE A 198 15.36 -8.72 -10.45
N VAL A 199 14.53 -9.75 -10.59
CA VAL A 199 13.73 -9.99 -11.80
C VAL A 199 12.26 -9.77 -11.49
N ASN A 200 11.55 -9.06 -12.36
CA ASN A 200 10.10 -8.92 -12.28
C ASN A 200 9.41 -10.01 -13.11
N HIS A 201 8.92 -11.08 -12.47
CA HIS A 201 8.07 -12.08 -13.13
C HIS A 201 6.57 -11.72 -13.09
N MET A 202 6.20 -10.58 -12.51
CA MET A 202 4.80 -10.14 -12.53
C MET A 202 4.40 -9.68 -13.92
N PRO A 203 3.13 -9.90 -14.31
CA PRO A 203 2.58 -9.25 -15.48
C PRO A 203 2.41 -7.75 -15.18
N GLY A 204 3.23 -6.92 -15.81
CA GLY A 204 3.15 -5.46 -15.71
C GLY A 204 4.42 -4.83 -15.16
N MET A 205 4.42 -3.49 -15.10
CA MET A 205 5.54 -2.72 -14.60
C MET A 205 5.50 -2.60 -13.08
N VAL A 206 6.65 -2.80 -12.43
CA VAL A 206 6.85 -2.54 -11.00
C VAL A 206 7.79 -1.37 -10.79
N LYS A 207 7.64 -0.68 -9.65
CA LYS A 207 8.65 0.27 -9.17
C LYS A 207 9.38 -0.29 -7.98
N LEU A 208 10.69 -0.11 -7.97
CA LEU A 208 11.60 -0.49 -6.89
C LEU A 208 12.04 0.76 -6.13
N ALA A 209 11.91 0.74 -4.81
CA ALA A 209 12.45 1.76 -3.92
C ALA A 209 13.39 1.11 -2.91
N MET A 210 14.66 1.52 -2.92
CA MET A 210 15.70 0.96 -2.06
C MET A 210 15.92 1.81 -0.81
N ARG A 211 16.06 1.18 0.34
CA ARG A 211 16.39 1.80 1.63
C ARG A 211 17.49 1.02 2.32
N HIS A 212 18.47 1.72 2.89
CA HIS A 212 19.52 1.12 3.71
C HIS A 212 20.09 2.16 4.68
N PHE A 213 20.75 1.70 5.74
CA PHE A 213 21.51 2.58 6.62
C PHE A 213 22.83 2.99 5.95
N ALA A 214 23.29 4.21 6.22
CA ALA A 214 24.60 4.66 5.78
C ALA A 214 25.68 3.92 6.57
N VAL A 215 26.66 3.36 5.86
CA VAL A 215 27.82 2.69 6.44
C VAL A 215 29.07 3.26 5.80
N PRO A 216 30.06 3.73 6.58
CA PRO A 216 31.30 4.27 6.04
C PRO A 216 31.97 3.28 5.06
N GLY A 217 32.39 3.80 3.92
CA GLY A 217 33.04 3.01 2.87
C GLY A 217 32.12 2.11 2.05
N LEU A 218 30.83 1.97 2.38
CA LEU A 218 29.86 1.15 1.64
C LEU A 218 29.02 2.00 0.69
N GLU A 219 29.11 1.71 -0.59
CA GLU A 219 28.19 2.20 -1.63
C GLU A 219 27.18 1.11 -2.00
N VAL A 220 25.91 1.49 -2.06
CA VAL A 220 24.82 0.64 -2.55
C VAL A 220 24.06 1.40 -3.64
N LYS A 221 23.98 0.81 -4.84
CA LYS A 221 23.35 1.45 -6.01
C LYS A 221 22.37 0.51 -6.68
N LEU A 222 21.16 1.00 -6.95
CA LEU A 222 20.19 0.34 -7.81
C LEU A 222 20.30 0.93 -9.23
N ASP A 223 20.52 0.10 -10.23
CA ASP A 223 20.76 0.55 -11.61
C ASP A 223 19.51 1.10 -12.32
N ARG A 224 18.31 0.62 -11.95
CA ARG A 224 17.02 1.10 -12.43
C ARG A 224 15.92 0.86 -11.41
N THR A 225 14.94 1.76 -11.38
CA THR A 225 13.84 1.75 -10.41
C THR A 225 12.52 1.27 -11.02
N GLU A 226 12.44 1.03 -12.33
CA GLU A 226 11.23 0.59 -13.01
C GLU A 226 11.55 -0.67 -13.82
N LEU A 227 10.74 -1.71 -13.66
CA LEU A 227 10.90 -2.98 -14.35
C LEU A 227 9.57 -3.40 -14.99
N ASN A 228 9.53 -3.50 -16.32
CA ASN A 228 8.45 -4.19 -17.00
C ASN A 228 8.48 -5.71 -16.74
N ALA A 229 7.48 -6.42 -17.25
CA ALA A 229 7.44 -7.88 -17.16
C ALA A 229 8.72 -8.51 -17.74
N ASN A 230 9.31 -9.43 -16.98
CA ASN A 230 10.56 -10.13 -17.25
C ASN A 230 11.83 -9.27 -17.31
N GLU A 231 11.75 -7.97 -16.99
CA GLU A 231 12.93 -7.12 -16.88
C GLU A 231 13.66 -7.33 -15.56
N LYS A 232 14.92 -6.87 -15.53
CA LYS A 232 15.84 -7.04 -14.41
C LYS A 232 16.44 -5.72 -13.95
N ALA A 233 16.61 -5.57 -12.64
CA ALA A 233 17.42 -4.53 -12.02
C ALA A 233 18.59 -5.18 -11.27
N THR A 234 19.69 -4.44 -11.15
CA THR A 234 20.89 -4.87 -10.43
C THR A 234 21.11 -3.94 -9.24
N VAL A 235 21.15 -4.53 -8.04
CA VAL A 235 21.66 -3.88 -6.84
C VAL A 235 23.16 -4.15 -6.77
N ARG A 236 23.97 -3.11 -6.90
CA ARG A 236 25.43 -3.18 -6.81
C ARG A 236 25.90 -2.70 -5.46
N PHE A 237 26.82 -3.46 -4.87
CA PHE A 237 27.47 -3.16 -3.61
C PHE A 237 28.96 -2.98 -3.87
N HIS A 238 29.53 -1.92 -3.31
CA HIS A 238 30.96 -1.69 -3.33
C HIS A 238 31.40 -1.24 -1.96
N TYR A 239 32.43 -1.87 -1.40
CA TYR A 239 33.02 -1.48 -0.13
C TYR A 239 34.49 -1.17 -0.28
N THR A 240 34.90 -0.02 0.26
CA THR A 240 36.30 0.37 0.44
C THR A 240 36.57 0.47 1.95
N PRO A 241 37.46 -0.36 2.51
CA PRO A 241 37.82 -0.31 3.92
C PRO A 241 38.36 1.07 4.32
N GLY A 242 37.82 1.63 5.41
CA GLY A 242 38.30 2.86 6.04
C GLY A 242 38.89 2.59 7.43
N GLU A 243 39.08 3.66 8.19
CA GLU A 243 39.54 3.57 9.59
C GLU A 243 38.49 2.92 10.51
N GLU A 244 37.20 3.12 10.21
CA GLU A 244 36.11 2.47 10.93
C GLU A 244 35.85 1.05 10.39
N PRO A 245 35.82 0.02 11.25
CA PRO A 245 35.56 -1.34 10.82
C PRO A 245 34.10 -1.50 10.38
N ALA A 246 33.88 -2.13 9.22
CA ALA A 246 32.54 -2.49 8.77
C ALA A 246 31.78 -3.34 9.81
N PRO A 247 30.46 -3.16 9.91
CA PRO A 247 29.61 -4.06 10.69
C PRO A 247 29.66 -5.47 10.10
N LYS A 248 29.30 -6.49 10.90
CA LYS A 248 29.24 -7.88 10.43
C LYS A 248 28.30 -8.07 9.24
N SER A 249 27.18 -7.34 9.24
CA SER A 249 26.20 -7.37 8.17
C SER A 249 25.40 -6.08 8.08
N VAL A 250 24.91 -5.76 6.88
CA VAL A 250 24.03 -4.62 6.60
C VAL A 250 22.77 -5.12 5.92
N ARG A 251 21.61 -4.65 6.37
CA ARG A 251 20.33 -4.92 5.71
C ARG A 251 20.01 -3.83 4.69
N VAL A 252 19.63 -4.25 3.49
CA VAL A 252 19.09 -3.40 2.43
C VAL A 252 17.66 -3.87 2.15
N GLU A 253 16.72 -2.94 2.12
CA GLU A 253 15.32 -3.24 1.84
C GLU A 253 14.95 -2.68 0.47
N VAL A 254 14.39 -3.54 -0.40
CA VAL A 254 13.83 -3.11 -1.69
C VAL A 254 12.32 -3.26 -1.64
N ALA A 255 11.62 -2.13 -1.57
CA ALA A 255 10.17 -2.09 -1.63
C ALA A 255 9.70 -2.15 -3.09
N VAL A 256 8.72 -3.03 -3.36
CA VAL A 256 8.12 -3.24 -4.68
C VAL A 256 6.73 -2.60 -4.68
N GLN A 257 6.52 -1.64 -5.56
CA GLN A 257 5.21 -1.03 -5.81
C GLN A 257 4.58 -1.63 -7.08
N PRO A 258 3.25 -1.85 -7.10
CA PRO A 258 2.26 -1.43 -6.10
C PRO A 258 2.00 -2.44 -4.96
N THR A 259 2.63 -3.62 -4.97
CA THR A 259 2.34 -4.70 -4.01
C THR A 259 2.72 -4.37 -2.57
N ASN A 260 3.57 -3.35 -2.36
CA ASN A 260 4.21 -3.03 -1.10
C ASN A 260 5.00 -4.20 -0.50
N ALA A 261 5.35 -5.20 -1.33
CA ALA A 261 6.23 -6.29 -0.91
C ALA A 261 7.62 -5.73 -0.62
N VAL A 262 8.26 -6.24 0.44
CA VAL A 262 9.63 -5.85 0.80
C VAL A 262 10.54 -7.05 0.56
N ILE A 263 11.58 -6.86 -0.26
CA ILE A 263 12.64 -7.82 -0.48
C ILE A 263 13.79 -7.46 0.47
N PRO A 264 14.02 -8.24 1.53
CA PRO A 264 15.15 -8.04 2.41
C PRO A 264 16.41 -8.64 1.78
N LEU A 265 17.42 -7.81 1.52
CA LEU A 265 18.75 -8.24 1.11
C LEU A 265 19.71 -8.06 2.29
N GLN A 266 20.65 -9.00 2.43
CA GLN A 266 21.64 -8.95 3.49
C GLN A 266 23.06 -8.94 2.90
N ILE A 267 23.83 -7.92 3.25
CA ILE A 267 25.23 -7.79 2.86
C ILE A 267 26.07 -8.30 4.03
N ASN A 268 26.86 -9.34 3.83
CA ASN A 268 27.71 -9.92 4.86
C ASN A 268 29.17 -9.56 4.59
N PHE A 269 29.85 -9.03 5.60
CA PHE A 269 31.27 -8.71 5.56
C PHE A 269 32.08 -9.88 6.10
N LYS A 270 32.93 -10.46 5.26
CA LYS A 270 33.84 -11.55 5.61
C LYS A 270 35.25 -11.03 5.82
#